data_AF-A0A7Y2A0Z8-F1
#
_entry.id   AF-A0A7Y2A0Z8-F1
#
_cell.length_a   1.000
_cell.length_b   1.000
_cell.length_c   1.000
_cell.angle_alpha   90.00
_cell.angle_beta   90.00
_cell.angle_gamma   90.00
#
_symmetry.space_group_name_H-M   'P 1'
#
loop_
_entity.id
_entity.type
_entity.pdbx_description
1 polymer ?
#
loop_
_entity_poly.entity_id
_entity_poly.type
_entity_poly.pdbx_seq_one_letter_code
_entity_poly.pdbx_strand_id
1 'polypeptide(L)'
;MKLRNLMYLMGVFALSFGTAQAQTFEGSLSFKKSVGPITANYTYHVKGDKVRIEEIDEQGNVQGIMLVNTTENEVLALSPERKMFIEVPNKRPNRKTDLSIEETKNVKNILGYECKEWRVISAEDNREISYWLADKNFDFFVPM
;
A
#
# COMPACT_ATOMS: atom_id res chain seq x y z
N MET A 1 23.33 0.73 -51.48
CA MET A 1 23.37 1.62 -50.30
C MET A 1 24.36 1.01 -49.31
N LYS A 2 25.47 1.70 -49.02
CA LYS A 2 26.69 1.09 -48.42
C LYS A 2 26.46 0.65 -46.97
N LEU A 3 26.95 -0.54 -46.62
CA LEU A 3 26.89 -1.22 -45.31
C LEU A 3 27.28 -0.31 -44.11
N ARG A 4 28.08 0.73 -44.38
CA ARG A 4 28.47 1.77 -43.41
C ARG A 4 27.31 2.59 -42.86
N ASN A 5 26.26 2.86 -43.65
CA ASN A 5 25.08 3.61 -43.20
C ASN A 5 24.11 2.73 -42.38
N LEU A 6 24.18 1.41 -42.51
CA LEU A 6 23.39 0.46 -41.72
C LEU A 6 23.94 0.35 -40.28
N MET A 7 25.26 0.48 -40.12
CA MET A 7 25.93 0.43 -38.81
C MET A 7 25.63 1.67 -37.94
N TYR A 8 25.48 2.86 -38.56
CA TYR A 8 25.05 4.07 -37.84
C TYR A 8 23.58 3.99 -37.40
N LEU A 9 22.71 3.36 -38.20
CA LEU A 9 21.31 3.18 -37.82
C LEU A 9 21.14 2.21 -36.64
N MET A 10 22.00 1.19 -36.56
CA MET A 10 22.00 0.18 -35.50
C MET A 10 22.62 0.69 -34.19
N GLY A 11 23.58 1.63 -34.27
CA GLY A 11 24.20 2.27 -33.10
C GLY A 11 23.29 3.28 -32.38
N VAL A 12 22.37 3.95 -33.09
CA VAL A 12 21.43 4.91 -32.49
C VAL A 12 20.25 4.20 -31.81
N PHE A 13 19.91 2.97 -32.24
CA PHE A 13 18.82 2.19 -31.64
C PHE A 13 19.21 1.48 -30.32
N ALA A 14 20.51 1.38 -30.02
CA ALA A 14 20.99 0.71 -28.81
C ALA A 14 21.01 1.60 -27.55
N LEU A 15 20.78 2.92 -27.69
CA LEU A 15 20.85 3.89 -26.58
C LEU A 15 19.50 4.20 -25.92
N SER A 16 18.40 3.61 -26.40
CA SER A 16 17.04 3.87 -25.87
C SER A 16 16.48 2.76 -24.99
N PHE A 17 17.22 1.69 -24.72
CA PHE A 17 16.88 0.75 -23.65
C PHE A 17 17.33 1.30 -22.30
N GLY A 18 16.79 2.46 -21.92
CA GLY A 18 16.74 2.85 -20.52
C GLY A 18 16.01 1.73 -19.79
N THR A 19 16.69 1.09 -18.84
CA THR A 19 16.06 0.10 -17.95
C THR A 19 14.88 0.77 -17.27
N ALA A 20 13.67 0.47 -17.71
CA ALA A 20 12.47 0.72 -16.94
C ALA A 20 12.55 -0.19 -15.70
N GLN A 21 13.30 0.24 -14.70
CA GLN A 21 13.16 -0.27 -13.34
C GLN A 21 11.70 -0.08 -12.98
N ALA A 22 11.05 -1.12 -12.49
CA ALA A 22 9.71 -1.02 -11.95
C ALA A 22 9.71 0.12 -10.92
N GLN A 23 9.07 1.24 -11.26
CA GLN A 23 8.94 2.35 -10.33
C GLN A 23 8.02 1.88 -9.20
N THR A 24 8.42 2.14 -7.97
CA THR A 24 7.54 2.05 -6.79
C THR A 24 6.23 2.77 -7.10
N PHE A 25 5.09 2.20 -6.69
CA PHE A 25 3.78 2.77 -6.98
C PHE A 25 3.68 4.25 -6.57
N GLU A 26 3.25 5.10 -7.51
CA GLU A 26 2.80 6.47 -7.24
C GLU A 26 1.36 6.59 -7.73
N GLY A 27 0.45 7.06 -6.87
CA GLY A 27 -0.96 7.07 -7.22
C GLY A 27 -1.87 7.24 -6.02
N SER A 28 -3.14 6.88 -6.20
CA SER A 28 -4.15 6.95 -5.14
C SER A 28 -4.88 5.61 -4.98
N LEU A 29 -5.14 5.23 -3.73
CA LEU A 29 -5.84 4.00 -3.36
C LEU A 29 -7.00 4.36 -2.44
N SER A 30 -8.20 3.85 -2.74
CA SER A 30 -9.39 4.05 -1.92
C SER A 30 -9.73 2.78 -1.17
N PHE A 31 -9.84 2.89 0.15
CA PHE A 31 -10.15 1.79 1.06
C PHE A 31 -11.46 2.06 1.79
N LYS A 32 -12.23 1.00 2.02
CA LYS A 32 -13.38 1.02 2.93
C LYS A 32 -13.06 0.09 4.10
N LYS A 33 -13.05 0.66 5.31
CA LYS A 33 -12.90 -0.07 6.56
C LYS A 33 -14.27 -0.19 7.23
N SER A 34 -14.63 -1.41 7.62
CA SER A 34 -15.87 -1.66 8.35
C SER A 34 -15.57 -2.34 9.68
N VAL A 35 -16.16 -1.84 10.77
CA VAL A 35 -16.09 -2.43 12.12
C VAL A 35 -17.50 -2.47 12.70
N GLY A 36 -18.12 -3.65 12.69
CA GLY A 36 -19.53 -3.78 13.03
C GLY A 36 -20.40 -2.93 12.09
N PRO A 37 -21.29 -2.04 12.61
CA PRO A 37 -22.09 -1.14 11.78
C PRO A 37 -21.32 0.09 11.29
N ILE A 38 -20.13 0.36 11.83
CA ILE A 38 -19.36 1.57 11.53
C ILE A 38 -18.53 1.35 10.28
N THR A 39 -18.64 2.25 9.31
CA THR A 39 -17.77 2.27 8.13
C THR A 39 -16.99 3.58 8.06
N ALA A 40 -15.72 3.49 7.71
CA ALA A 40 -14.85 4.63 7.43
C ALA A 40 -14.24 4.45 6.04
N ASN A 41 -14.18 5.53 5.27
CA ASN A 41 -13.52 5.53 3.97
C ASN A 41 -12.15 6.18 4.13
N TYR A 42 -11.17 5.65 3.41
CA TYR A 42 -9.84 6.23 3.37
C TYR A 42 -9.36 6.40 1.94
N THR A 43 -8.63 7.48 1.68
CA THR A 43 -7.85 7.64 0.45
C THR A 43 -6.39 7.81 0.79
N TYR A 44 -5.55 6.97 0.19
CA TYR A 44 -4.11 6.99 0.36
C TYR A 44 -3.52 7.56 -0.92
N HIS A 45 -2.82 8.69 -0.81
CA HIS A 45 -2.03 9.26 -1.90
C HIS A 45 -0.56 8.92 -1.66
N VAL A 46 0.04 8.20 -2.59
CA VAL A 46 1.42 7.69 -2.50
C VAL A 46 2.31 8.42 -3.50
N LYS A 47 3.44 8.94 -3.02
CA LYS A 47 4.49 9.52 -3.85
C LYS A 47 5.86 9.21 -3.24
N GLY A 48 6.59 8.27 -3.85
CA GLY A 48 7.83 7.74 -3.28
C GLY A 48 7.62 7.21 -1.86
N ASP A 49 8.38 7.74 -0.90
CA ASP A 49 8.33 7.40 0.52
C ASP A 49 7.33 8.25 1.34
N LYS A 50 6.57 9.13 0.67
CA LYS A 50 5.60 10.02 1.30
C LYS A 50 4.19 9.54 1.01
N VAL A 51 3.44 9.27 2.08
CA VAL A 51 2.05 8.82 2.00
C VAL A 51 1.15 9.80 2.74
N ARG A 52 0.13 10.33 2.06
CA ARG A 52 -0.96 11.09 2.68
C ARG A 52 -2.18 10.18 2.78
N ILE A 53 -2.62 9.91 4.00
CA ILE A 53 -3.81 9.11 4.29
C ILE A 53 -4.91 10.07 4.74
N GLU A 54 -6.02 10.09 4.03
CA GLU A 54 -7.21 10.87 4.39
C GLU A 54 -8.27 9.95 4.95
N GLU A 55 -8.87 10.30 6.08
CA GLU A 55 -10.12 9.71 6.56
C GLU A 55 -11.28 10.55 6.06
N ILE A 56 -12.21 9.92 5.36
CA ILE A 56 -13.33 10.56 4.67
C ILE A 56 -14.63 10.12 5.31
N ASP A 57 -15.46 11.09 5.69
CA ASP A 57 -16.81 10.84 6.23
C ASP A 57 -17.79 10.35 5.16
N GLU A 58 -19.03 10.10 5.56
CA GLU A 58 -20.09 9.65 4.65
C GLU A 58 -20.52 10.72 3.63
N GLN A 59 -20.24 12.00 3.92
CA GLN A 59 -20.54 13.15 3.08
C GLN A 59 -19.40 13.49 2.10
N GLY A 60 -18.25 12.81 2.20
CA GLY A 60 -17.08 13.04 1.35
C GLY A 60 -16.11 14.09 1.89
N ASN A 61 -16.26 14.57 3.13
CA ASN A 61 -15.33 15.53 3.71
C ASN A 61 -14.16 14.82 4.39
N VAL A 62 -12.98 15.44 4.31
CA VAL A 62 -11.77 14.98 5.00
C VAL A 62 -11.85 15.33 6.48
N GLN A 63 -11.96 14.31 7.32
CA GLN A 63 -12.05 14.44 8.78
C GLN A 63 -10.67 14.48 9.44
N GLY A 64 -9.72 13.70 8.91
CA GLY A 64 -8.37 13.62 9.42
C GLY A 64 -7.39 13.31 8.31
N ILE A 65 -6.15 13.78 8.48
CA ILE A 65 -5.06 13.52 7.54
C ILE A 65 -3.88 12.96 8.32
N MET A 66 -3.31 11.86 7.89
CA MET A 66 -1.99 11.41 8.35
C MET A 66 -0.99 11.57 7.21
N LEU A 67 0.12 12.25 7.49
CA LEU A 67 1.28 12.31 6.62
C LEU A 67 2.33 11.34 7.16
N VAL A 68 2.72 10.38 6.34
CA VAL A 68 3.65 9.31 6.72
C VAL A 68 4.89 9.43 5.85
N ASN A 69 6.06 9.43 6.48
CA ASN A 69 7.33 9.19 5.83
C ASN A 69 7.80 7.76 6.17
N THR A 70 7.78 6.85 5.20
CA THR A 70 8.13 5.44 5.42
C THR A 70 9.63 5.23 5.59
N THR A 71 10.48 6.16 5.14
CA THR A 71 11.94 6.09 5.31
C THR A 71 12.33 6.55 6.71
N GLU A 72 11.74 7.64 7.17
CA GLU A 72 12.07 8.28 8.46
C GLU A 72 11.26 7.72 9.63
N ASN A 73 10.28 6.85 9.37
CA ASN A 73 9.34 6.32 10.36
C ASN A 73 8.56 7.42 11.11
N GLU A 74 8.26 8.51 10.41
CA GLU A 74 7.54 9.66 10.95
C GLU A 74 6.08 9.65 10.54
N VAL A 75 5.21 10.00 11.48
CA VAL A 75 3.78 10.15 11.25
C VAL A 75 3.30 11.47 11.86
N LEU A 76 2.78 12.35 11.02
CA LEU A 76 2.13 13.60 11.43
C LEU A 76 0.62 13.45 11.24
N ALA A 77 -0.16 13.55 12.31
CA ALA A 77 -1.62 13.59 12.22
C ALA A 77 -2.12 15.03 12.25
N LEU A 78 -2.93 15.41 11.28
CA LEU A 78 -3.54 16.73 11.13
C LEU A 78 -5.05 16.62 11.33
N SER A 79 -5.60 17.58 12.07
CA SER A 79 -7.04 17.80 12.19
C SER A 79 -7.39 19.12 11.51
N PRO A 80 -7.95 19.09 10.28
CA PRO A 80 -8.34 20.30 9.55
C PRO A 80 -9.34 21.16 10.34
N GLU A 81 -10.34 20.52 10.96
CA GLU A 81 -11.38 21.18 11.76
C GLU A 81 -10.77 21.97 12.92
N ARG A 82 -9.85 21.35 13.67
CA ARG A 82 -9.21 21.96 14.85
C ARG A 82 -8.02 22.85 14.51
N LYS A 83 -7.63 22.93 13.23
CA LYS A 83 -6.45 23.67 12.75
C LYS A 83 -5.17 23.32 13.52
N MET A 84 -4.98 22.04 13.81
CA MET A 84 -3.84 21.56 14.59
C MET A 84 -3.23 20.31 13.99
N PHE A 85 -2.00 20.02 14.40
CA PHE A 85 -1.30 18.78 14.09
C PHE A 85 -0.62 18.22 15.34
N ILE A 86 -0.37 16.92 15.34
CA ILE A 86 0.39 16.22 16.37
C ILE A 86 1.36 15.24 15.70
N GLU A 87 2.57 15.13 16.25
CA GLU A 87 3.48 14.04 15.91
C GLU A 87 2.98 12.77 16.61
N VAL A 88 2.81 11.69 15.85
CA VAL A 88 2.37 10.40 16.38
C VAL A 88 3.61 9.56 16.65
N PRO A 89 4.01 9.39 17.92
CA PRO A 89 5.22 8.66 18.23
C PRO A 89 5.02 7.17 17.92
N ASN A 90 5.94 6.57 17.17
CA ASN A 90 5.95 5.13 16.94
C ASN A 90 6.50 4.41 18.19
N LYS A 91 5.61 4.10 19.14
CA LYS A 91 5.96 3.42 20.41
C LYS A 91 5.65 1.93 20.40
N ARG A 92 5.40 1.31 19.24
CA ARG A 92 5.04 -0.11 19.22
C ARG A 92 6.30 -0.94 19.47
N PRO A 93 6.38 -1.70 20.57
CA PRO A 93 7.50 -2.61 20.76
C PRO A 93 7.43 -3.70 19.69
N ASN A 94 8.59 -4.04 19.11
CA ASN A 94 8.71 -5.21 18.24
C ASN A 94 8.47 -6.47 19.10
N ARG A 95 7.24 -6.95 19.13
CA ARG A 95 6.90 -8.21 19.80
C ARG A 95 7.09 -9.35 18.81
N LYS A 96 7.90 -10.34 19.18
CA LYS A 96 7.89 -11.63 18.49
C LYS A 96 6.66 -12.39 18.99
N THR A 97 5.78 -12.73 18.07
CA THR A 97 4.57 -13.50 18.34
C THR A 97 4.64 -14.79 17.57
N ASP A 98 4.33 -15.90 18.22
CA ASP A 98 4.18 -17.18 17.53
C ASP A 98 2.86 -17.15 16.74
N LEU A 99 2.98 -17.32 15.42
CA LEU A 99 1.86 -17.25 14.48
C LEU A 99 1.72 -18.58 13.75
N SER A 100 0.49 -19.09 13.67
CA SER A 100 0.11 -20.17 12.75
C SER A 100 -0.49 -19.55 11.49
N ILE A 101 0.00 -19.97 10.32
CA ILE A 101 -0.44 -19.47 9.03
C ILE A 101 -0.98 -20.65 8.21
N GLU A 102 -2.22 -20.55 7.74
CA GLU A 102 -2.90 -21.60 6.97
C GLU A 102 -3.55 -21.04 5.70
N GLU A 103 -3.20 -21.56 4.52
CA GLU A 103 -3.98 -21.37 3.29
C GLU A 103 -5.21 -22.28 3.34
N THR A 104 -6.41 -21.69 3.20
CA THR A 104 -7.65 -22.47 3.18
C THR A 104 -8.06 -22.84 1.76
N LYS A 105 -9.10 -23.65 1.62
CA LYS A 105 -9.70 -23.98 0.31
C LYS A 105 -10.67 -22.90 -0.19
N ASN A 106 -10.90 -21.84 0.59
CA ASN A 106 -11.87 -20.81 0.26
C ASN A 106 -11.30 -19.85 -0.79
N VAL A 107 -12.12 -19.59 -1.81
CA VAL A 107 -11.78 -18.71 -2.94
C VAL A 107 -12.90 -17.71 -3.14
N LYS A 108 -12.56 -16.45 -3.42
CA LYS A 108 -13.52 -15.37 -3.70
C LYS A 108 -12.97 -14.42 -4.76
N ASN A 109 -13.84 -13.98 -5.66
CA ASN A 109 -13.51 -12.90 -6.59
C ASN A 109 -13.70 -11.53 -5.92
N ILE A 110 -12.63 -10.74 -5.86
CA ILE A 110 -12.61 -9.38 -5.31
C ILE A 110 -12.05 -8.45 -6.38
N LEU A 111 -12.84 -7.46 -6.81
CA LEU A 111 -12.45 -6.49 -7.84
C LEU A 111 -11.92 -7.12 -9.15
N GLY A 112 -12.46 -8.29 -9.53
CA GLY A 112 -12.06 -9.02 -10.74
C GLY A 112 -10.84 -9.93 -10.56
N TYR A 113 -10.27 -10.01 -9.36
CA TYR A 113 -9.17 -10.91 -9.02
C TYR A 113 -9.67 -12.10 -8.21
N GLU A 114 -9.21 -13.29 -8.58
CA GLU A 114 -9.38 -14.48 -7.75
C GLU A 114 -8.47 -14.38 -6.52
N CYS A 115 -9.08 -14.35 -5.33
CA CYS A 115 -8.38 -14.28 -4.07
C CYS A 115 -8.59 -15.58 -3.28
N LYS A 116 -7.50 -16.09 -2.70
CA LYS A 116 -7.54 -17.22 -1.75
C LYS A 116 -7.51 -16.72 -0.31
N GLU A 117 -8.22 -17.39 0.57
CA GLU A 117 -8.19 -17.06 1.99
C GLU A 117 -6.95 -17.65 2.68
N TRP A 118 -6.27 -16.80 3.45
CA TRP A 118 -5.18 -17.15 4.35
C TRP A 118 -5.57 -16.77 5.77
N ARG A 119 -5.43 -17.70 6.73
CA ARG A 119 -5.71 -17.45 8.15
C ARG A 119 -4.41 -17.31 8.89
N VAL A 120 -4.27 -16.21 9.63
CA VAL A 120 -3.16 -15.94 10.53
C VAL A 120 -3.69 -15.94 11.95
N ILE A 121 -3.21 -16.89 12.76
CA ILE A 121 -3.72 -17.17 14.10
C ILE A 121 -2.59 -16.92 15.10
N SER A 122 -2.87 -16.07 16.09
CA SER A 122 -2.05 -15.93 17.29
C SER A 122 -2.80 -16.53 18.48
N ALA A 123 -2.36 -17.70 18.94
CA ALA A 123 -2.94 -18.33 20.12
C ALA A 123 -2.70 -17.51 21.39
N GLU A 124 -1.54 -16.85 21.49
CA GLU A 124 -1.17 -16.00 22.62
C GLU A 124 -2.11 -14.79 22.76
N ASP A 125 -2.48 -14.16 21.64
CA ASP A 125 -3.35 -12.98 21.63
C ASP A 125 -4.84 -13.34 21.52
N ASN A 126 -5.18 -14.63 21.47
CA ASN A 126 -6.51 -15.12 21.17
C ASN A 126 -7.12 -14.41 19.94
N ARG A 127 -6.32 -14.31 18.87
CA ARG A 127 -6.66 -13.52 17.68
C ARG A 127 -6.49 -14.33 16.41
N GLU A 128 -7.47 -14.23 15.52
CA GLU A 128 -7.42 -14.77 14.17
C GLU A 128 -7.71 -13.64 13.17
N ILE A 129 -6.96 -13.61 12.07
CA ILE A 129 -7.12 -12.66 10.98
C ILE A 129 -7.19 -13.44 9.66
N SER A 130 -8.28 -13.27 8.92
CA SER A 130 -8.40 -13.77 7.54
C SER A 130 -7.94 -12.71 6.54
N TYR A 131 -7.00 -13.08 5.69
CA TYR A 131 -6.53 -12.31 4.55
C TYR A 131 -7.04 -12.95 3.26
N TRP A 132 -7.46 -12.12 2.30
CA TRP A 132 -7.83 -12.57 0.95
C TRP A 132 -6.76 -12.09 -0.03
N LEU A 133 -5.93 -13.01 -0.49
CA LEU A 133 -4.73 -12.70 -1.28
C LEU A 133 -4.92 -13.14 -2.72
N ALA A 134 -4.65 -12.24 -3.67
CA ALA A 134 -4.56 -12.57 -5.09
C ALA A 134 -3.11 -12.88 -5.45
N ASP A 135 -2.90 -13.82 -6.38
CA ASP A 135 -1.59 -14.17 -6.91
C ASP A 135 -1.12 -13.16 -7.97
N LYS A 136 -0.89 -11.92 -7.52
CA LYS A 136 -0.41 -10.77 -8.30
C LYS A 136 0.50 -9.89 -7.45
N ASN A 137 1.48 -9.25 -8.10
CA ASN A 137 2.38 -8.30 -7.45
C ASN A 137 1.69 -6.94 -7.32
N PHE A 138 1.20 -6.65 -6.13
CA PHE A 138 0.61 -5.37 -5.75
C PHE A 138 1.59 -4.59 -4.87
N ASP A 139 2.55 -3.91 -5.49
CA ASP A 139 3.61 -3.17 -4.78
C ASP A 139 3.20 -1.72 -4.53
N PHE A 140 2.29 -1.51 -3.59
CA PHE A 140 1.72 -0.18 -3.30
C PHE A 140 2.55 0.68 -2.35
N PHE A 141 3.19 0.05 -1.37
CA PHE A 141 4.07 0.68 -0.38
C PHE A 141 5.12 -0.33 0.06
N VAL A 142 6.35 0.12 0.28
CA VAL A 142 7.37 -0.71 0.94
C VAL A 142 7.03 -0.73 2.44
N PRO A 143 6.95 -1.91 3.08
CA PRO A 143 6.65 -1.99 4.51
C PRO A 143 7.70 -1.23 5.34
N MET A 144 7.24 -0.48 6.34
CA MET A 144 8.07 0.09 7.43
C MET A 144 8.62 -1.01 8.35
#